data_AF-A0A2M8Z1L4-F1
#
_entry.id   AF-A0A2M8Z1L4-F1
#
_cell.length_a   1.000
_cell.length_b   1.000
_cell.length_c   1.000
_cell.angle_alpha   90.00
_cell.angle_beta   90.00
_cell.angle_gamma   90.00
#
_symmetry.space_group_name_H-M   'P 1'
#
loop_
_entity.id
_entity.type
_entity.pdbx_description
1 polymer ?
#
loop_
_entity_poly.entity_id
_entity_poly.type
_entity_poly.pdbx_seq_one_letter_code
_entity_poly.pdbx_strand_id
1 'polypeptide(L)'
;MSILRMSKTLLKNLLHGPYTVPYPVKRKETYERTRGKIEISVDDCIFCGMCERKCPTGAIQTDKSKALWSIERLQCIQCGYCSEVCPKKCLRMENQYTEPSYGNVRDEYVKCMNTQSPSES
;
A
#
# COMPACT_ATOMS: atom_id res chain seq x y z
N MET A 1 -32.20 2.29 -43.50
CA MET A 1 -30.76 2.60 -43.63
C MET A 1 -30.17 2.89 -42.25
N SER A 2 -29.49 1.92 -41.64
CA SER A 2 -28.96 2.00 -40.26
C SER A 2 -27.56 2.63 -40.14
N ILE A 3 -27.13 3.40 -41.14
CA ILE A 3 -25.73 3.81 -41.30
C ILE A 3 -25.34 5.07 -40.49
N LEU A 4 -26.32 5.87 -40.03
CA LEU A 4 -26.07 7.16 -39.35
C LEU A 4 -26.38 7.15 -37.84
N ARG A 5 -26.61 6.01 -37.21
CA ARG A 5 -26.88 5.98 -35.75
C ARG A 5 -25.65 6.31 -34.90
N MET A 6 -24.45 6.00 -35.39
CA MET A 6 -23.19 6.21 -34.66
C MET A 6 -22.59 7.62 -34.84
N SER A 7 -22.98 8.38 -35.86
CA SER A 7 -22.42 9.71 -36.13
C SER A 7 -22.68 10.70 -34.98
N LYS A 8 -23.88 10.65 -34.37
CA LYS A 8 -24.23 11.46 -33.19
C LYS A 8 -23.35 11.15 -31.99
N THR A 9 -23.01 9.89 -31.79
CA THR A 9 -22.11 9.45 -30.70
C THR A 9 -20.67 9.87 -30.98
N LEU A 10 -20.22 9.74 -32.23
CA LEU A 10 -18.89 10.20 -32.65
C LEU A 10 -18.72 11.71 -32.42
N LEU A 11 -19.69 12.53 -32.80
CA LEU A 11 -19.64 13.97 -32.59
C LEU A 11 -19.65 14.33 -31.09
N LYS A 12 -20.46 13.64 -30.28
CA LYS A 12 -20.46 13.83 -28.81
C LYS A 12 -19.12 13.47 -28.17
N ASN A 13 -18.51 12.36 -28.58
CA ASN A 13 -17.23 11.92 -28.03
C ASN A 13 -16.09 12.88 -28.40
N LEU A 14 -16.11 13.46 -29.60
CA LEU A 14 -15.11 14.45 -30.02
C LEU A 14 -15.19 15.73 -29.18
N LEU A 15 -16.40 16.15 -28.81
CA LEU A 15 -16.63 17.35 -27.98
C LEU A 15 -16.38 17.13 -26.48
N HIS A 16 -16.56 15.92 -25.96
CA HIS A 16 -16.40 15.61 -24.53
C HIS A 16 -14.91 15.52 -24.09
N GLY A 17 -13.97 15.55 -25.03
CA GLY A 17 -12.54 15.39 -24.75
C GLY A 17 -12.16 14.00 -24.25
N PRO A 18 -10.85 13.74 -24.04
CA PRO A 18 -10.40 12.45 -23.55
C PRO A 18 -10.82 12.24 -22.08
N TYR A 19 -11.39 11.07 -21.79
CA TYR A 19 -11.73 10.67 -20.41
C TYR A 19 -10.48 10.28 -19.58
N THR A 20 -9.33 10.15 -20.24
CA THR A 20 -8.09 9.67 -19.61
C THR A 20 -7.48 10.75 -18.71
N VAL A 21 -6.96 10.33 -17.55
CA VAL A 21 -6.11 11.18 -16.73
C VAL A 21 -4.68 11.10 -17.28
N PRO A 22 -4.01 12.23 -17.58
CA PRO A 22 -2.69 12.22 -18.19
C PRO A 22 -1.61 11.81 -17.17
N TYR A 23 -1.31 10.52 -17.09
CA TYR A 23 -0.16 10.01 -16.34
C TYR A 23 1.13 10.24 -17.15
N PRO A 24 2.26 10.64 -16.54
CA PRO A 24 2.53 10.84 -15.11
C PRO A 24 2.26 12.26 -14.56
N VAL A 25 1.86 13.20 -15.41
CA VAL A 25 1.71 14.63 -15.06
C VAL A 25 0.63 14.85 -13.99
N LYS A 26 -0.50 14.18 -14.11
CA LYS A 26 -1.58 14.18 -13.11
C LYS A 26 -1.81 12.74 -12.65
N ARG A 27 -1.59 12.48 -11.35
CA ARG A 27 -1.97 11.20 -10.74
C ARG A 27 -3.48 11.15 -10.52
N LYS A 28 -4.06 9.95 -10.61
CA LYS A 28 -5.47 9.74 -10.29
C LYS A 28 -5.70 9.98 -8.80
N GLU A 29 -6.78 10.68 -8.48
CA GLU A 29 -7.20 10.89 -7.09
C GLU A 29 -7.58 9.56 -6.45
N THR A 30 -7.16 9.36 -5.20
CA THR A 30 -7.46 8.16 -4.42
C THR A 30 -8.73 8.38 -3.62
N TYR A 31 -9.47 7.30 -3.34
CA TYR A 31 -10.68 7.36 -2.52
C TYR A 31 -10.36 7.07 -1.05
N GLU A 32 -11.24 7.46 -0.13
CA GLU A 32 -11.05 7.28 1.32
C GLU A 32 -10.82 5.82 1.75
N ARG A 33 -11.43 4.86 1.04
CA ARG A 33 -11.32 3.42 1.33
C ARG A 33 -10.36 2.67 0.41
N THR A 34 -9.53 3.38 -0.36
CA THR A 34 -8.50 2.75 -1.19
C THR A 34 -7.49 2.06 -0.29
N ARG A 35 -7.21 0.78 -0.57
CA ARG A 35 -6.15 0.01 0.10
C ARG A 35 -4.85 0.17 -0.67
N GLY A 36 -3.87 0.81 -0.03
CA GLY A 36 -2.54 1.03 -0.57
C GLY A 36 -1.47 0.30 0.25
N LYS A 37 -0.34 0.96 0.49
CA LYS A 37 0.75 0.39 1.27
C LYS A 37 0.43 0.36 2.77
N ILE A 38 1.03 -0.60 3.47
CA ILE A 38 0.95 -0.71 4.93
C ILE A 38 2.10 0.07 5.54
N GLU A 39 1.82 1.01 6.43
CA GLU A 39 2.83 1.71 7.23
C GLU A 39 2.72 1.33 8.70
N ILE A 40 3.86 1.31 9.39
CA ILE A 40 3.95 0.94 10.81
C ILE A 40 4.47 2.12 11.64
N SER A 41 3.78 2.43 12.73
CA SER A 41 4.30 3.25 13.82
C SER A 41 5.08 2.35 14.79
N VAL A 42 6.38 2.24 14.57
CA VAL A 42 7.28 1.29 15.26
C VAL A 42 7.34 1.53 16.76
N ASP A 43 7.26 2.79 17.19
CA ASP A 43 7.31 3.19 18.60
C ASP A 43 6.13 2.64 19.42
N ASP A 44 4.96 2.52 18.80
CA ASP A 44 3.76 1.97 19.44
C ASP A 44 3.68 0.45 19.38
N CYS A 45 4.52 -0.17 18.54
CA CYS A 45 4.55 -1.61 18.37
C CYS A 45 5.14 -2.30 19.61
N ILE A 46 4.43 -3.34 20.07
CA ILE A 46 4.87 -4.21 21.18
C ILE A 46 5.40 -5.56 20.68
N PHE A 47 5.59 -5.71 19.37
CA PHE A 47 6.10 -6.92 18.73
C PHE A 47 5.35 -8.20 19.14
N CYS A 48 4.02 -8.13 19.18
CA CYS A 48 3.16 -9.24 19.60
C CYS A 48 3.02 -10.37 18.55
N GLY A 49 3.42 -10.14 17.30
CA GLY A 49 3.36 -11.13 16.23
C GLY A 49 1.96 -11.49 15.71
N MET A 50 0.89 -10.80 16.13
CA MET A 50 -0.47 -11.11 15.64
C MET A 50 -0.66 -10.80 14.15
N CYS A 51 0.00 -9.75 13.66
CA CYS A 51 -0.01 -9.38 12.24
C CYS A 51 0.65 -10.45 11.36
N GLU A 52 1.77 -11.02 11.80
CA GLU A 52 2.46 -12.13 11.14
C GLU A 52 1.55 -13.38 11.08
N ARG A 53 0.97 -13.79 12.21
CA ARG A 53 0.10 -14.99 12.27
C ARG A 53 -1.18 -14.88 11.45
N LYS A 54 -1.69 -13.67 11.21
CA LYS A 54 -2.90 -13.43 10.40
C LYS A 54 -2.60 -13.07 8.96
N CYS A 55 -1.33 -12.88 8.58
CA CYS A 55 -0.98 -12.61 7.20
C CYS A 55 -1.24 -13.86 6.35
N PRO A 56 -2.12 -13.81 5.33
CA PRO A 56 -2.42 -14.98 4.51
C PRO A 56 -1.23 -15.42 3.64
N THR A 57 -0.32 -14.50 3.32
CA THR A 57 0.85 -14.77 2.47
C THR A 57 2.15 -14.93 3.27
N GLY A 58 2.16 -14.68 4.58
CA GLY A 58 3.38 -14.71 5.38
C GLY A 58 4.35 -13.54 5.10
N ALA A 59 3.89 -12.46 4.48
CA ALA A 59 4.73 -11.32 4.09
C ALA A 59 5.34 -10.51 5.26
N ILE A 60 4.87 -10.72 6.48
CA ILE A 60 5.27 -9.96 7.67
C ILE A 60 6.04 -10.89 8.61
N GLN A 61 7.18 -10.43 9.12
CA GLN A 61 7.95 -11.13 10.13
C GLN A 61 8.19 -10.20 11.33
N THR A 62 8.02 -10.72 12.55
CA THR A 62 8.17 -9.96 13.80
C THR A 62 9.14 -10.65 14.76
N ASP A 63 10.23 -9.99 15.12
CA ASP A 63 11.20 -10.47 16.10
C ASP A 63 11.13 -9.65 17.39
N LYS A 64 10.55 -10.23 18.45
CA LYS A 64 10.40 -9.56 19.75
C LYS A 64 11.73 -9.31 20.46
N SER A 65 12.71 -10.20 20.32
CA SER A 65 14.04 -10.07 20.95
C SER A 65 14.85 -8.92 20.38
N LYS A 66 14.73 -8.69 19.06
CA LYS A 66 15.44 -7.62 18.35
C LYS A 66 14.59 -6.35 18.19
N ALA A 67 13.35 -6.37 18.68
CA ALA A 67 12.36 -5.32 18.44
C ALA A 67 12.30 -4.93 16.94
N LEU A 68 12.29 -5.94 16.08
CA LEU A 68 12.31 -5.81 14.62
C LEU A 68 10.96 -6.25 14.05
N TRP A 69 10.46 -5.46 13.11
CA TRP A 69 9.30 -5.78 12.30
C TRP A 69 9.67 -5.57 10.84
N SER A 70 9.46 -6.57 10.00
CA SER A 70 9.79 -6.48 8.58
C SER A 70 8.63 -6.89 7.69
N ILE A 71 8.53 -6.27 6.52
CA ILE A 71 7.51 -6.60 5.52
C ILE A 71 8.13 -6.76 4.14
N GLU A 72 7.82 -7.88 3.49
CA GLU A 72 8.19 -8.11 2.09
C GLU A 72 7.08 -7.58 1.18
N ARG A 73 7.37 -6.48 0.47
CA ARG A 73 6.36 -5.72 -0.26
C ARG A 73 5.76 -6.49 -1.44
N LEU A 74 6.55 -7.34 -2.10
CA LEU A 74 6.06 -8.17 -3.20
C LEU A 74 5.15 -9.32 -2.77
N GLN A 75 5.28 -9.80 -1.52
CA GLN A 75 4.39 -10.84 -0.98
C GLN A 75 3.11 -10.26 -0.37
N CYS A 76 3.07 -8.95 -0.11
CA CYS A 76 1.91 -8.31 0.50
C CYS A 76 0.78 -8.10 -0.53
N ILE A 77 -0.35 -8.76 -0.32
CA ILE A 77 -1.56 -8.62 -1.16
C ILE A 77 -2.47 -7.44 -0.74
N GLN A 78 -1.98 -6.56 0.15
CA GLN A 78 -2.70 -5.35 0.61
C GLN A 78 -4.13 -5.62 1.12
N CYS A 79 -4.35 -6.75 1.79
CA CYS A 79 -5.67 -7.15 2.29
C CYS A 79 -6.17 -6.31 3.49
N GLY A 80 -5.25 -5.84 4.34
CA GLY A 80 -5.55 -5.02 5.52
C GLY A 80 -5.82 -5.78 6.82
N TYR A 81 -5.79 -7.11 6.83
CA TYR A 81 -6.00 -7.88 8.07
C TYR A 81 -5.01 -7.53 9.18
N CYS A 82 -3.77 -7.16 8.83
CA CYS A 82 -2.75 -6.80 9.80
C CYS A 82 -3.08 -5.51 10.58
N SER A 83 -3.76 -4.52 9.97
CA SER A 83 -4.19 -3.31 10.68
C SER A 83 -5.40 -3.56 11.56
N GLU A 84 -6.32 -4.43 11.12
CA GLU A 84 -7.52 -4.78 11.89
C GLU A 84 -7.20 -5.64 13.13
N VAL A 85 -6.29 -6.61 13.02
CA VAL A 85 -5.92 -7.49 14.15
C VAL A 85 -4.98 -6.82 15.15
N CYS A 86 -4.35 -5.69 14.80
CA CYS A 86 -3.35 -5.07 15.65
C CYS A 86 -3.99 -4.47 16.91
N PRO A 87 -3.62 -4.94 18.13
CA PRO A 87 -4.29 -4.52 19.36
C PRO A 87 -3.94 -3.07 19.72
N LYS A 88 -2.73 -2.64 19.36
CA LYS A 88 -2.23 -1.28 19.55
C LYS A 88 -2.59 -0.35 18.39
N LYS A 89 -3.19 -0.87 17.31
CA LYS A 89 -3.50 -0.13 16.07
C LYS A 89 -2.31 0.68 15.53
N CYS A 90 -1.10 0.13 15.64
CA CYS A 90 0.13 0.78 15.13
C CYS A 90 0.33 0.60 13.62
N LEU A 91 -0.46 -0.26 12.97
CA LEU A 91 -0.41 -0.50 11.53
C LEU A 91 -1.52 0.28 10.84
N ARG A 92 -1.18 1.02 9.78
CA ARG A 92 -2.11 1.84 9.00
C ARG A 92 -2.09 1.42 7.53
N MET A 93 -3.27 1.39 6.93
CA MET A 93 -3.43 1.25 5.49
C MET A 93 -3.42 2.65 4.90
N GLU A 94 -2.38 2.98 4.14
CA GLU A 94 -2.35 4.23 3.38
C GLU A 94 -3.20 4.12 2.12
N ASN A 95 -3.62 5.27 1.60
CA ASN A 95 -4.38 5.36 0.35
C ASN A 95 -3.47 5.41 -0.90
N GLN A 96 -2.14 5.41 -0.71
CA GLN A 96 -1.16 5.46 -1.79
C GLN A 96 -0.60 4.07 -2.09
N TYR A 97 -0.41 3.77 -3.38
CA TYR A 97 0.23 2.52 -3.80
C TYR A 97 1.73 2.55 -3.50
N THR A 98 2.30 1.38 -3.24
CA THR A 98 3.74 1.20 -3.15
C THR A 98 4.39 1.57 -4.48
N GLU A 99 5.53 2.25 -4.42
CA GLU A 99 6.31 2.55 -5.62
C GLU A 99 6.85 1.25 -6.24
N PRO A 100 6.93 1.16 -7.58
CA PRO A 100 7.47 -0.02 -8.23
C PRO A 100 8.96 -0.16 -7.90
N SER A 101 9.36 -1.33 -7.40
CA SER A 101 10.74 -1.65 -7.08
C SER A 101 11.32 -2.70 -8.03
N TYR A 102 12.63 -2.64 -8.26
CA TYR A 102 13.35 -3.66 -9.00
C TYR A 102 13.84 -4.75 -8.03
N GLY A 103 13.11 -5.87 -7.94
CA GLY A 103 13.44 -7.00 -7.07
C GLY A 103 12.64 -7.06 -5.76
N ASN A 104 12.98 -8.04 -4.92
CA ASN A 104 12.31 -8.27 -3.64
C ASN A 104 12.73 -7.20 -2.63
N VAL A 105 11.87 -6.20 -2.42
CA VAL A 105 12.06 -5.18 -1.40
C VAL A 105 11.49 -5.65 -0.08
N ARG A 106 12.35 -5.63 0.94
CA ARG A 106 12.04 -5.99 2.32
C ARG A 106 12.32 -4.76 3.18
N ASP A 107 11.26 -4.18 3.71
CA ASP A 107 11.38 -3.03 4.61
C ASP A 107 11.56 -3.55 6.03
N GLU A 108 12.59 -3.07 6.72
CA GLU A 108 12.89 -3.45 8.09
C GLU A 108 12.76 -2.25 9.02
N TYR A 109 11.96 -2.42 10.06
CA TYR A 109 11.66 -1.40 11.03
C TYR A 109 12.11 -1.88 12.41
N VAL A 110 13.12 -1.22 12.96
CA VAL A 110 13.69 -1.56 14.27
C VAL A 110 13.33 -0.48 15.27
N LYS A 111 12.75 -0.86 16.41
CA LYS A 111 12.59 0.08 17.52
C LYS A 111 13.93 0.24 18.22
N CYS A 112 14.61 1.37 17.97
CA CYS A 112 15.84 1.71 18.67
C CYS A 112 15.56 1.86 20.17
N MET A 113 15.90 0.85 20.97
CA MET A 113 15.75 0.92 22.43
C MET A 113 16.81 1.82 23.10
N ASN A 114 17.82 2.29 22.36
CA ASN A 114 18.62 3.49 22.63
C ASN A 114 19.57 3.75 21.43
N THR A 115 19.54 4.97 20.89
CA THR A 115 20.40 5.59 19.86
C THR A 115 20.65 4.84 18.53
N GLN A 116 20.37 5.58 17.44
CA GLN A 116 20.71 5.37 16.02
C GLN A 116 19.75 4.49 15.21
N SER A 117 18.88 5.19 14.50
CA SER A 117 18.07 4.72 13.36
C SER A 117 18.96 4.14 12.26
N PRO A 118 18.68 2.93 11.73
CA PRO A 118 19.25 2.52 10.46
C PRO A 118 18.56 3.31 9.34
N SER A 119 19.41 3.89 8.49
CA SER A 119 19.11 4.61 7.27
C SER A 119 18.17 3.85 6.34
N GLU A 120 17.20 4.57 5.79
CA GLU A 120 16.53 4.25 4.52
C GLU A 120 17.60 3.89 3.48
N SER A 121 17.50 2.71 2.87
CA SER A 121 18.31 2.26 1.73
C SER A 121 17.39 1.70 0.66
#